data_AF-A0A965JID6-F1
#
_entry.id   AF-A0A965JID6-F1
#
_cell.length_a   1.000
_cell.length_b   1.000
_cell.length_c   1.000
_cell.angle_alpha   90.00
_cell.angle_beta   90.00
_cell.angle_gamma   90.00
#
_symmetry.space_group_name_H-M   'P 1'
#
loop_
_entity.id
_entity.type
_entity.pdbx_description
1 polymer ?
#
loop_
_entity_poly.entity_id
_entity_poly.type
_entity_poly.pdbx_seq_one_letter_code
_entity_poly.pdbx_strand_id
1 'polypeptide(L)'
;MITVNKVIAQGQGLAAVLLKRAATVQLDWDVRQKSRFEATDTQGRQLGVFLPRGTVVRGGDVLVAEDGSLVRVEAAPQEVMVIRHCPHHGTPFDLVRAAYHLGN
;
A
#
# COMPACT_ATOMS: atom_id res chain seq x y z
N MET A 1 9.91 18.52 7.11
CA MET A 1 8.97 17.54 6.52
C MET A 1 8.93 17.79 5.03
N ILE A 2 9.11 16.76 4.19
CA ILE A 2 9.10 16.89 2.74
C ILE A 2 7.71 16.54 2.18
N THR A 3 7.26 17.27 1.15
CA THR A 3 5.95 17.01 0.53
C THR A 3 6.04 15.87 -0.49
N VAL A 4 5.05 14.98 -0.47
CA VAL A 4 4.83 13.93 -1.48
C VAL A 4 3.44 14.13 -2.09
N ASN A 5 3.36 14.37 -3.38
CA ASN A 5 2.08 14.64 -4.07
C ASN A 5 1.84 13.73 -5.29
N LYS A 6 2.75 12.78 -5.56
CA LYS A 6 2.67 11.88 -6.70
C LYS A 6 3.01 10.45 -6.29
N VAL A 7 2.35 9.51 -6.95
CA VAL A 7 2.59 8.08 -6.82
C VAL A 7 2.80 7.48 -8.20
N ILE A 8 3.77 6.57 -8.32
CA ILE A 8 3.98 5.72 -9.49
C ILE A 8 3.53 4.32 -9.08
N ALA A 9 2.44 3.85 -9.68
CA ALA A 9 1.87 2.54 -9.39
C ALA A 9 2.92 1.45 -9.64
N GLN A 10 3.20 0.64 -8.62
CA GLN A 10 4.15 -0.47 -8.65
C GLN A 10 5.54 -0.12 -9.24
N GLY A 11 5.95 1.15 -9.19
CA GLY A 11 7.20 1.62 -9.80
C GLY A 11 7.26 1.48 -11.33
N GLN A 12 6.13 1.43 -12.02
CA GLN A 12 6.07 1.29 -13.48
C GLN A 12 6.95 2.33 -14.21
N GLY A 13 7.75 1.86 -15.15
CA GLY A 13 8.66 2.69 -15.94
C GLY A 13 9.99 3.04 -15.25
N LEU A 14 10.16 2.69 -13.98
CA LEU A 14 11.43 2.89 -13.27
C LEU A 14 12.38 1.71 -13.48
N ALA A 15 13.65 2.00 -13.68
CA ALA A 15 14.69 0.97 -13.71
C ALA A 15 14.78 0.26 -12.34
N ALA A 16 15.00 -1.06 -12.34
CA ALA A 16 15.05 -1.86 -11.12
C ALA A 16 16.08 -1.35 -10.09
N VAL A 17 17.18 -0.74 -10.54
CA VAL A 17 18.20 -0.16 -9.65
C VAL A 17 17.68 1.02 -8.84
N LEU A 18 16.77 1.83 -9.40
CA LEU A 18 16.13 2.93 -8.70
C LEU A 18 15.22 2.40 -7.59
N LEU A 19 14.43 1.36 -7.88
CA LEU A 19 13.54 0.72 -6.90
C LEU A 19 14.30 0.02 -5.77
N LYS A 20 15.48 -0.55 -6.04
CA LYS A 20 16.31 -1.23 -5.04
C LYS A 20 17.05 -0.27 -4.12
N ARG A 21 17.33 0.96 -4.57
CA ARG A 21 18.07 1.99 -3.81
C ARG A 21 17.18 3.04 -3.14
N ALA A 22 15.91 3.11 -3.54
CA ALA A 22 14.93 3.99 -2.93
C ALA A 22 14.83 3.74 -1.42
N ALA A 23 14.61 4.81 -0.65
CA ALA A 23 14.15 4.66 0.73
C ALA A 23 12.81 3.94 0.74
N THR A 24 12.44 3.34 1.86
CA THR A 24 11.16 2.65 2.00
C THR A 24 10.34 3.25 3.11
N VAL A 25 9.02 3.14 3.00
CA VAL A 25 8.09 3.50 4.06
C VAL A 25 7.14 2.32 4.26
N GLN A 26 7.11 1.79 5.48
CA GLN A 26 6.25 0.67 5.82
C GLN A 26 4.93 1.20 6.35
N LEU A 27 3.83 0.86 5.69
CA LEU A 27 2.51 1.40 5.98
C LEU A 27 1.50 0.27 6.20
N ASP A 28 0.72 0.36 7.27
CA ASP A 28 -0.44 -0.50 7.48
C ASP A 28 -1.56 -0.21 6.45
N TRP A 29 -2.58 -1.05 6.45
CA TRP A 29 -3.72 -0.93 5.55
C TRP A 29 -4.52 0.36 5.78
N ASP A 30 -4.74 0.74 7.04
CA ASP A 30 -5.59 1.89 7.39
C ASP A 30 -4.96 3.22 6.93
N VAL A 31 -3.63 3.34 7.01
CA VAL A 31 -2.89 4.49 6.47
C VAL A 31 -2.89 4.46 4.95
N ARG A 32 -2.68 3.29 4.32
CA ARG A 32 -2.68 3.14 2.85
C ARG A 32 -4.00 3.49 2.19
N GLN A 33 -5.11 3.40 2.93
CA GLN A 33 -6.44 3.82 2.47
C GLN A 33 -6.64 5.34 2.49
N LYS A 34 -5.77 6.11 3.15
CA LYS A 34 -5.84 7.57 3.22
C LYS A 34 -5.08 8.18 2.05
N SER A 35 -5.66 9.22 1.44
CA SER A 35 -4.93 10.04 0.45
C SER A 35 -4.10 11.15 1.09
N ARG A 36 -4.22 11.35 2.42
CA ARG A 36 -3.44 12.32 3.19
C ARG A 36 -3.00 11.73 4.52
N PHE A 37 -1.69 11.70 4.77
CA PHE A 37 -1.10 11.16 5.99
C PHE A 37 0.35 11.63 6.14
N GLU A 38 0.87 11.49 7.36
CA GLU A 38 2.30 11.66 7.65
C GLU A 38 2.96 10.29 7.82
N ALA A 39 4.24 10.19 7.48
CA ALA A 39 5.03 8.98 7.68
C ALA A 39 6.53 9.32 7.80
N THR A 40 7.32 8.37 8.29
CA THR A 40 8.78 8.48 8.31
C THR A 40 9.38 7.34 7.49
N ASP A 41 10.28 7.67 6.55
CA ASP A 41 10.96 6.66 5.74
C ASP A 41 12.13 5.99 6.48
N THR A 42 12.74 4.98 5.87
CA THR A 42 13.90 4.26 6.41
C THR A 42 15.18 5.09 6.51
N GLN A 43 15.21 6.29 5.94
CA GLN A 43 16.31 7.25 6.11
C GLN A 43 16.02 8.26 7.22
N GLY A 44 14.91 8.11 7.96
CA GLY A 44 14.50 9.01 9.05
C GLY A 44 13.85 10.30 8.57
N ARG A 45 13.47 10.40 7.30
CA ARG A 45 12.87 11.59 6.72
C ARG A 45 11.38 11.63 7.02
N GLN A 46 10.90 12.75 7.54
CA GLN A 46 9.47 13.02 7.72
C GLN A 46 8.81 13.38 6.38
N LEU A 47 7.78 12.64 6.00
CA LEU A 47 7.00 12.78 4.76
C LEU A 47 5.60 13.31 5.08
N GLY A 48 5.16 14.35 4.36
CA GLY A 48 3.76 14.77 4.29
C GLY A 48 3.15 14.33 2.97
N VAL A 49 2.28 13.33 2.98
CA VAL A 49 1.67 12.76 1.76
C VAL A 49 0.33 13.43 1.47
N PHE A 50 0.16 13.92 0.24
CA PHE A 50 -1.03 14.61 -0.27
C PHE A 50 -1.36 14.14 -1.69
N LEU A 51 -2.04 13.00 -1.80
CA LEU A 51 -2.47 12.43 -3.07
C LEU A 51 -3.89 12.89 -3.44
N PRO A 52 -4.28 12.78 -4.73
CA PRO A 52 -5.66 12.99 -5.16
C PRO A 52 -6.65 12.20 -4.30
N ARG A 53 -7.81 12.78 -4.01
CA ARG A 53 -8.83 12.14 -3.17
C ARG A 53 -9.23 10.79 -3.77
N GLY A 54 -9.31 9.75 -2.93
CA GLY A 54 -9.63 8.39 -3.35
C GLY A 54 -8.43 7.56 -3.81
N THR A 55 -7.22 8.15 -3.85
CA THR A 55 -6.00 7.38 -4.10
C THR A 55 -5.72 6.46 -2.92
N VAL A 56 -5.63 5.15 -3.19
CA VAL A 56 -5.21 4.12 -2.25
C VAL A 56 -3.81 3.66 -2.64
N VAL A 57 -2.89 3.66 -1.70
CA VAL A 57 -1.51 3.26 -1.93
C VAL A 57 -1.37 1.74 -1.72
N ARG A 58 -0.67 1.05 -2.61
CA ARG A 58 -0.41 -0.40 -2.54
C ARG A 58 1.05 -0.67 -2.19
N GLY A 59 1.31 -1.84 -1.61
CA GLY A 59 2.69 -2.30 -1.45
C GLY A 59 3.34 -2.43 -2.83
N GLY A 60 4.56 -1.91 -2.97
CA GLY A 60 5.26 -1.81 -4.26
C GLY A 60 5.11 -0.47 -4.98
N ASP A 61 4.13 0.37 -4.61
CA ASP A 61 4.01 1.72 -5.17
C ASP A 61 5.20 2.59 -4.78
N VAL A 62 5.51 3.59 -5.62
CA VAL A 62 6.61 4.53 -5.37
C VAL A 62 6.05 5.92 -5.20
N LEU A 63 6.19 6.46 -4.00
CA LEU A 63 5.92 7.85 -3.67
C LEU A 63 7.06 8.72 -4.21
N VAL A 64 6.70 9.83 -4.87
CA VAL A 64 7.65 10.80 -5.40
C VAL A 64 7.53 12.08 -4.58
N ALA A 65 8.60 12.41 -3.87
CA ALA A 65 8.67 13.64 -3.10
C ALA A 65 9.03 14.83 -3.98
N GLU A 66 8.83 16.04 -3.47
CA GLU A 66 9.06 17.30 -4.20
C GLU A 66 10.53 17.54 -4.58
N ASP A 67 11.49 16.93 -3.86
CA ASP A 67 12.92 16.92 -4.20
C ASP A 67 13.28 15.89 -5.28
N GLY A 68 12.29 15.17 -5.81
CA GLY A 68 12.47 14.09 -6.79
C GLY A 68 12.90 12.76 -6.17
N SER A 69 13.06 12.66 -4.85
CA SER A 69 13.39 11.40 -4.20
C SER A 69 12.24 10.40 -4.34
N LEU A 70 12.64 9.13 -4.44
CA LEU A 70 11.74 8.00 -4.57
C LEU A 70 11.66 7.27 -3.23
N VAL A 71 10.44 7.05 -2.74
CA VAL A 71 10.16 6.28 -1.54
C VAL A 71 9.24 5.12 -1.90
N ARG A 72 9.73 3.89 -1.78
CA ARG A 72 8.93 2.69 -2.07
C ARG A 72 8.06 2.32 -0.89
N VAL A 73 6.80 2.04 -1.14
CA VAL A 73 5.83 1.65 -0.12
C VAL A 73 5.94 0.16 0.12
N GLU A 74 6.07 -0.21 1.39
CA GLU A 74 6.02 -1.59 1.85
C GLU A 74 4.72 -1.78 2.65
N ALA A 75 3.93 -2.79 2.28
CA ALA A 75 2.76 -3.14 3.08
C ALA A 75 3.25 -3.74 4.40
N ALA A 76 2.86 -3.14 5.52
CA ALA A 76 3.17 -3.69 6.84
C ALA A 76 2.50 -5.07 6.99
N PRO A 77 3.20 -6.08 7.55
CA PRO A 77 2.56 -7.29 8.03
C PRO A 77 1.48 -6.92 9.05
N GLN A 78 0.29 -7.49 8.86
CA GLN A 78 -0.84 -7.30 9.76
C GLN A 78 -1.52 -8.65 9.97
N GLU A 79 -2.13 -8.80 11.14
CA GLU A 79 -2.98 -9.95 11.40
C GLU A 79 -4.18 -9.91 10.46
N VAL A 80 -4.43 -11.03 9.78
CA VAL A 80 -5.52 -11.17 8.82
C VAL A 80 -6.21 -12.50 9.03
N MET A 81 -7.52 -12.52 8.80
CA MET A 81 -8.29 -13.75 8.74
C MET A 81 -8.33 -14.24 7.29
N VAL A 82 -7.79 -15.44 7.04
CA VAL A 82 -7.82 -16.07 5.72
C VAL A 82 -8.96 -17.08 5.66
N ILE A 83 -10.04 -16.71 4.99
CA ILE A 83 -11.21 -17.58 4.81
C ILE A 83 -10.99 -18.50 3.61
N ARG A 84 -11.21 -19.80 3.81
CA ARG A 84 -11.11 -20.85 2.77
C ARG A 84 -12.37 -21.71 2.81
N HIS A 85 -12.83 -22.22 1.67
CA HIS A 85 -13.92 -23.21 1.66
C HIS A 85 -13.45 -24.51 2.30
N CYS A 86 -14.35 -25.21 2.98
CA CYS A 86 -14.04 -26.53 3.54
C CYS A 86 -14.03 -27.57 2.40
N PRO A 87 -12.93 -28.30 2.17
CA PRO A 87 -12.86 -29.30 1.10
C PRO A 87 -13.72 -30.55 1.39
N HIS A 88 -14.20 -30.75 2.62
CA HIS A 88 -15.00 -31.91 3.02
C HIS A 88 -16.50 -31.62 3.14
N HIS A 89 -16.87 -30.42 3.58
CA HIS A 89 -18.25 -30.08 3.94
C HIS A 89 -18.84 -28.94 3.08
N GLY A 90 -18.04 -28.32 2.22
CA GLY A 90 -18.45 -27.15 1.46
C GLY A 90 -18.00 -27.20 0.00
N THR A 91 -18.39 -26.16 -0.73
CA THR A 91 -18.04 -25.97 -2.13
C THR A 91 -17.34 -24.61 -2.29
N PRO A 92 -16.60 -24.39 -3.39
CA PRO A 92 -16.08 -23.07 -3.71
C PRO A 92 -17.17 -21.97 -3.77
N PHE A 93 -18.43 -22.34 -4.05
CA PHE A 93 -19.55 -21.42 -4.06
C PHE A 93 -19.88 -20.84 -2.67
N ASP A 94 -19.55 -21.53 -1.59
CA ASP A 94 -19.77 -21.01 -0.23
C ASP A 94 -18.90 -19.79 0.09
N LEU A 95 -17.76 -19.60 -0.59
CA LEU A 95 -16.99 -18.36 -0.50
C LEU A 95 -17.75 -17.16 -1.08
N VAL A 96 -18.57 -17.37 -2.11
CA VAL A 96 -19.41 -16.31 -2.69
C VAL A 96 -20.49 -15.89 -1.68
N ARG A 97 -21.12 -16.85 -1.00
CA ARG A 97 -22.06 -16.58 0.09
C ARG A 97 -21.40 -15.87 1.26
N ALA A 98 -20.22 -16.33 1.67
CA ALA A 98 -19.45 -15.68 2.73
C ALA A 98 -19.11 -14.22 2.36
N ALA A 99 -18.69 -13.95 1.12
CA ALA A 99 -18.42 -12.60 0.64
C ALA A 99 -19.67 -11.70 0.67
N TYR A 100 -20.85 -12.23 0.31
CA TYR A 100 -22.13 -11.51 0.42
C TYR A 100 -22.44 -11.12 1.87
N HIS A 101 -22.22 -12.03 2.83
CA HIS A 101 -22.49 -11.77 4.25
C HIS A 101 -21.45 -10.88 4.93
N LEU A 102 -20.19 -10.89 4.47
CA LEU A 102 -19.13 -10.02 5.00
C LEU A 102 -19.22 -8.58 4.47
N GLY A 103 -19.80 -8.41 3.28
CA GLY A 103 -19.95 -7.10 2.64
C GLY A 103 -21.22 -6.33 3.05
N ASN A 104 -22.20 -7.01 3.67
CA ASN A 104 -23.39 -6.40 4.26
C ASN A 104 -23.13 -6.00 5.71
#